data_AF-A0A941AST5-F1
#
_entry.id   AF-A0A941AST5-F1
#
_cell.length_a   1.000
_cell.length_b   1.000
_cell.length_c   1.000
_cell.angle_alpha   90.00
_cell.angle_beta   90.00
_cell.angle_gamma   90.00
#
_symmetry.space_group_name_H-M   'P 1'
#
loop_
_entity.id
_entity.type
_entity.pdbx_description
1 polymer ?
#
loop_
_entity_poly.entity_id
_entity_poly.type
_entity_poly.pdbx_seq_one_letter_code
_entity_poly.pdbx_strand_id
1 'polypeptide(L)'
;MEFEDFISATCNILEEDGFAAYLPTLYAGGEILVVEGIPSSVADTDALNNLGPDHGLGAPGTFFAVLASPNTVVAGQFASTGWQFVDIQQGDSGFVVTSAERPLWFRL
;
A
#
# COMPACT_ATOMS: atom_id res chain seq x y z
N MET A 1 5.54 13.00 6.38
CA MET A 1 4.39 12.15 6.69
C MET A 1 4.94 10.94 7.40
N GLU A 2 4.36 10.55 8.52
CA GLU A 2 4.71 9.30 9.19
C GLU A 2 3.90 8.14 8.59
N PHE A 3 4.34 6.90 8.81
CA PHE A 3 3.67 5.74 8.24
C PHE A 3 2.26 5.54 8.79
N GLU A 4 2.03 5.89 10.05
CA GLU A 4 0.71 5.87 10.70
C GLU A 4 -0.26 6.87 10.06
N ASP A 5 0.22 8.04 9.64
CA ASP A 5 -0.60 9.03 8.92
C ASP A 5 -1.00 8.48 7.54
N PHE A 6 -0.07 7.81 6.86
CA PHE A 6 -0.30 7.18 5.56
C PHE A 6 -1.30 6.01 5.66
N ILE A 7 -1.20 5.18 6.70
CA ILE A 7 -2.18 4.13 6.99
C ILE A 7 -3.55 4.74 7.26
N SER A 8 -3.62 5.82 8.04
CA SER A 8 -4.89 6.51 8.33
C SER A 8 -5.53 7.06 7.07
N ALA A 9 -4.75 7.67 6.17
CA ALA A 9 -5.24 8.11 4.87
C ALA A 9 -5.75 6.94 4.01
N THR A 10 -5.04 5.82 4.01
CA THR A 10 -5.45 4.59 3.32
C THR A 10 -6.78 4.07 3.84
N CYS A 11 -6.97 4.03 5.17
CA CYS A 11 -8.22 3.63 5.80
C CYS A 11 -9.38 4.57 5.42
N ASN A 12 -9.16 5.88 5.36
CA ASN A 12 -10.20 6.82 4.95
C ASN A 12 -10.66 6.57 3.50
N ILE A 13 -9.71 6.32 2.59
CA ILE A 13 -10.05 5.95 1.20
C ILE A 13 -10.85 4.65 1.16
N LEU A 14 -10.44 3.65 1.95
CA LEU A 14 -11.17 2.38 2.04
C LEU A 14 -12.57 2.55 2.63
N GLU A 15 -12.78 3.49 3.54
CA GLU A 15 -14.10 3.80 4.09
C GLU A 15 -15.02 4.47 3.05
N GLU A 16 -14.47 5.34 2.21
CA GLU A 16 -15.20 6.08 1.19
C GLU A 16 -15.51 5.21 -0.05
N ASP A 17 -14.50 4.50 -0.56
CA ASP A 17 -14.56 3.83 -1.87
C ASP A 17 -14.65 2.29 -1.76
N GLY A 18 -14.24 1.72 -0.62
CA GLY A 18 -14.17 0.28 -0.40
C GLY A 18 -12.97 -0.40 -1.08
N PHE A 19 -12.68 -1.63 -0.66
CA PHE A 19 -11.53 -2.40 -1.17
C PHE A 19 -11.55 -2.63 -2.68
N ALA A 20 -12.72 -2.89 -3.27
CA ALA A 20 -12.84 -3.23 -4.68
C ALA A 20 -12.50 -2.06 -5.63
N ALA A 21 -12.60 -0.82 -5.13
CA ALA A 21 -12.27 0.38 -5.89
C ALA A 21 -10.91 0.98 -5.50
N TYR A 22 -10.23 0.40 -4.50
CA TYR A 22 -8.96 0.90 -4.02
C TYR A 22 -7.88 0.77 -5.10
N LEU A 23 -7.24 1.89 -5.42
CA LEU A 23 -6.10 1.94 -6.33
C LEU A 23 -4.78 1.95 -5.54
N PRO A 24 -3.70 1.33 -6.04
CA PRO A 24 -2.43 1.33 -5.35
C PRO A 24 -1.91 2.76 -5.15
N THR A 25 -1.37 3.04 -3.97
CA THR A 25 -0.83 4.35 -3.61
C THR A 25 0.62 4.24 -3.18
N LEU A 26 1.37 5.31 -3.44
CA LEU A 26 2.78 5.46 -3.12
C LEU A 26 2.96 6.82 -2.43
N TYR A 27 3.76 6.87 -1.37
CA TYR A 27 4.25 8.15 -0.83
C TYR A 27 5.75 8.24 -1.06
N ALA A 28 6.14 9.20 -1.89
CA ALA A 28 7.54 9.47 -2.23
C ALA A 28 7.72 10.95 -2.57
N GLY A 29 8.90 11.50 -2.28
CA GLY A 29 9.20 12.91 -2.58
C GLY A 29 8.33 13.95 -1.85
N GLY A 30 7.56 13.54 -0.83
CA GLY A 30 6.65 14.41 -0.09
C GLY A 30 5.21 14.42 -0.58
N GLU A 31 4.86 13.58 -1.56
CA GLU A 31 3.54 13.55 -2.18
C GLU A 31 2.97 12.13 -2.21
N ILE A 32 1.63 12.02 -2.21
CA ILE A 32 0.93 10.76 -2.48
C ILE A 32 0.68 10.67 -3.98
N LEU A 33 1.09 9.56 -4.57
CA LEU A 33 0.83 9.20 -5.96
C LEU A 33 -0.16 8.04 -5.98
N VAL A 34 -1.15 8.12 -6.87
CA VAL A 34 -2.10 7.03 -7.13
C VAL A 34 -1.69 6.36 -8.45
N VAL A 35 -1.59 5.04 -8.45
CA VAL A 35 -1.25 4.25 -9.64
C VAL A 35 -2.54 3.95 -10.40
N GLU A 36 -2.84 4.78 -11.39
CA GLU A 36 -4.02 4.65 -12.23
C GLU A 36 -3.74 3.85 -13.51
N GLY A 37 -4.82 3.44 -14.20
CA GLY A 37 -4.73 2.85 -15.54
C GLY A 37 -4.13 1.43 -15.56
N ILE A 38 -4.12 0.74 -14.42
CA ILE A 38 -3.71 -0.67 -14.33
C ILE A 38 -4.66 -1.51 -15.19
N PRO A 39 -4.17 -2.22 -16.22
CA PRO A 39 -5.02 -3.09 -17.03
C PRO A 39 -5.64 -4.18 -16.15
N SER A 40 -6.90 -4.54 -16.40
CA SER A 40 -7.61 -5.54 -15.58
C SER A 40 -6.97 -6.94 -15.57
N SER A 41 -6.04 -7.22 -16.48
CA SER A 41 -5.26 -8.46 -16.52
C SER A 41 -4.00 -8.42 -15.64
N VAL A 42 -3.65 -7.26 -15.07
CA VAL A 42 -2.47 -7.04 -14.24
C VAL A 42 -2.92 -6.91 -12.79
N ALA A 43 -2.29 -7.66 -11.89
CA ALA A 43 -2.55 -7.53 -10.47
C ALA A 43 -1.91 -6.24 -9.93
N ASP A 44 -2.58 -5.59 -8.99
CA ASP A 44 -2.11 -4.39 -8.31
C ASP A 44 -0.72 -4.56 -7.67
N THR A 45 -0.47 -5.74 -7.08
CA THR A 45 0.83 -6.11 -6.52
C THR A 45 1.93 -6.17 -7.58
N ASP A 46 1.61 -6.58 -8.81
CA ASP A 46 2.56 -6.57 -9.91
C ASP A 46 2.79 -5.16 -10.46
N ALA A 47 1.73 -4.34 -10.55
CA ALA A 47 1.85 -2.94 -10.92
C ALA A 47 2.77 -2.18 -9.95
N LEU A 48 2.59 -2.39 -8.64
CA LEU A 48 3.44 -1.83 -7.59
C LEU A 48 4.91 -2.24 -7.77
N ASN A 49 5.19 -3.53 -7.97
CA ASN A 49 6.56 -4.01 -8.13
C ASN A 49 7.24 -3.46 -9.40
N ASN A 50 6.47 -3.24 -10.47
CA ASN A 50 7.01 -2.76 -11.73
C ASN A 50 7.23 -1.23 -11.73
N LEU A 51 6.33 -0.47 -11.10
CA LEU A 51 6.33 1.00 -11.16
C LEU A 51 6.91 1.66 -9.90
N GLY A 52 6.81 1.00 -8.75
CA GLY A 52 7.27 1.54 -7.46
C GLY A 52 8.69 2.10 -7.51
N PRO A 53 9.70 1.36 -8.03
CA PRO A 53 11.07 1.85 -8.10
C PRO A 53 11.24 3.14 -8.94
N ASP A 54 10.53 3.25 -10.06
CA ASP A 54 10.55 4.42 -10.94
C ASP A 54 9.95 5.65 -10.24
N HIS A 55 9.07 5.42 -9.26
CA HIS A 55 8.50 6.45 -8.40
C HIS A 55 9.25 6.63 -7.06
N GLY A 56 10.44 6.02 -6.91
CA GLY A 56 11.32 6.20 -5.75
C GLY A 56 11.06 5.26 -4.58
N LEU A 57 10.13 4.30 -4.71
CA LEU A 57 9.89 3.29 -3.69
C LEU A 57 11.16 2.46 -3.43
N GLY A 58 11.53 2.30 -2.15
CA GLY A 58 12.79 1.69 -1.74
C GLY A 58 13.84 2.70 -1.26
N ALA A 59 13.53 4.00 -1.25
CA ALA A 59 14.27 5.00 -0.51
C ALA A 59 13.73 5.16 0.92
N PRO A 60 14.56 5.48 1.93
CA PRO A 60 14.09 5.69 3.30
C PRO A 60 13.00 6.77 3.37
N GLY A 61 11.91 6.48 4.08
CA GLY A 61 10.77 7.39 4.21
C GLY A 61 9.77 7.32 3.05
N THR A 62 9.83 6.26 2.24
CA THR A 62 8.81 5.94 1.24
C THR A 62 7.83 4.90 1.73
N PHE A 63 6.56 5.06 1.34
CA PHE A 63 5.45 4.18 1.72
C PHE A 63 4.72 3.68 0.48
N PHE A 64 4.02 2.56 0.63
CA PHE A 64 3.04 2.10 -0.35
C PHE A 64 1.84 1.50 0.35
N ALA A 65 0.71 1.46 -0.35
CA ALA A 65 -0.43 0.62 0.01
C ALA A 65 -1.09 0.05 -1.26
N VAL A 66 -1.33 -1.25 -1.29
CA VAL A 66 -1.76 -1.99 -2.49
C VAL A 66 -2.82 -3.04 -2.14
N LEU A 67 -3.82 -3.23 -3.01
CA LEU A 67 -4.79 -4.31 -2.87
C LEU A 67 -4.11 -5.67 -3.14
N ALA A 68 -3.81 -6.41 -2.08
CA ALA A 68 -3.14 -7.72 -2.18
C ALA A 68 -4.13 -8.88 -2.31
N SER A 69 -5.37 -8.68 -1.86
CA SER A 69 -6.49 -9.61 -2.02
C SER A 69 -7.81 -8.84 -2.00
N PRO A 70 -8.96 -9.43 -2.37
CA PRO A 70 -10.24 -8.73 -2.45
C PRO A 70 -10.64 -7.92 -1.20
N ASN A 71 -10.17 -8.31 -0.01
CA ASN A 71 -10.50 -7.66 1.27
C ASN A 71 -9.25 -7.34 2.11
N THR A 72 -8.07 -7.26 1.48
CA THR A 72 -6.82 -6.93 2.17
C THR A 72 -6.02 -5.94 1.36
N VAL A 73 -5.77 -4.77 1.95
CA VAL A 73 -4.72 -3.86 1.50
C VAL A 73 -3.47 -4.14 2.32
N VAL A 74 -2.34 -4.32 1.66
CA VAL A 74 -1.03 -4.38 2.32
C VAL A 74 -0.40 -3.01 2.19
N ALA A 75 -0.01 -2.42 3.32
CA ALA A 75 0.81 -1.22 3.33
C ALA A 75 2.23 -1.57 3.79
N GLY A 76 3.22 -0.85 3.28
CA GLY A 76 4.59 -1.03 3.71
C GLY A 76 5.39 0.25 3.68
N GLN A 77 6.41 0.30 4.54
CA GLN A 77 7.38 1.38 4.57
C GLN A 77 8.80 0.86 4.45
N PHE A 78 9.64 1.62 3.75
CA PHE A 78 11.08 1.41 3.79
C PHE A 78 11.70 2.33 4.84
N ALA A 79 12.07 1.74 5.97
CA ALA A 79 12.76 2.42 7.07
C ALA A 79 14.27 2.13 7.04
N SER A 80 15.03 2.78 7.91
CA SER A 80 16.48 2.54 8.06
C SER A 80 16.83 1.10 8.45
N THR A 81 15.90 0.39 9.09
CA THR A 81 16.03 -1.02 9.47
C THR A 81 15.55 -2.00 8.39
N GLY A 82 15.11 -1.49 7.23
CA GLY A 82 14.54 -2.26 6.14
C GLY A 82 13.01 -2.12 6.04
N TRP A 83 12.41 -3.03 5.27
CA TRP A 83 10.98 -3.04 5.02
C TRP A 83 10.16 -3.47 6.24
N GLN A 84 9.06 -2.77 6.48
CA GLN A 84 8.00 -3.15 7.41
C GLN A 84 6.67 -3.18 6.68
N PHE A 85 5.78 -4.09 7.10
CA PHE A 85 4.50 -4.33 6.44
C PHE A 85 3.38 -4.41 7.46
N VAL A 86 2.20 -3.97 7.03
CA VAL A 86 0.94 -4.16 7.73
C VAL A 86 -0.14 -4.61 6.77
N ASP A 87 -1.05 -5.44 7.27
CA ASP A 87 -2.29 -5.79 6.59
C ASP A 87 -3.41 -4.90 7.15
N ILE A 88 -4.22 -4.34 6.24
CA ILE A 88 -5.42 -3.58 6.54
C ILE A 88 -6.60 -4.40 6.03
N GLN A 89 -7.47 -4.83 6.94
CA GLN A 89 -8.60 -5.71 6.65
C GLN A 89 -9.89 -5.17 7.26
N GLN A 90 -11.04 -5.55 6.69
CA GLN A 90 -12.34 -5.24 7.28
C GLN A 90 -12.54 -6.00 8.60
N GLY A 91 -12.88 -5.29 9.66
CA GLY A 91 -13.35 -5.85 10.93
C GLY A 91 -14.79 -5.45 11.26
N ASP A 92 -15.26 -5.92 12.43
CA ASP A 92 -16.65 -5.71 12.89
C ASP A 92 -16.98 -4.25 13.24
N SER A 93 -15.97 -3.40 13.46
CA SER A 93 -16.14 -2.00 13.91
C SER A 93 -15.16 -1.05 13.22
N GLY A 94 -14.88 -1.29 11.94
CA GLY A 94 -13.93 -0.52 11.13
C GLY A 94 -12.83 -1.40 10.56
N PHE A 95 -11.65 -0.83 10.32
CA PHE A 95 -10.50 -1.57 9.82
C PHE A 95 -9.63 -2.10 10.95
N VAL A 96 -9.11 -3.31 10.75
CA VAL A 96 -8.09 -3.93 11.60
C VAL A 96 -6.76 -3.78 10.88
N VAL A 97 -5.78 -3.16 11.55
CA VAL A 97 -4.41 -3.02 11.07
C VAL A 97 -3.51 -3.94 11.88
N THR A 98 -2.87 -4.90 11.22
CA THR A 98 -1.97 -5.87 11.88
C THR A 98 -0.61 -5.90 11.22
N SER A 99 0.46 -6.04 12.02
CA SER A 99 1.80 -6.26 11.49
C SER A 99 1.85 -7.51 10.61
N ALA A 100 2.49 -7.42 9.46
CA ALA A 100 2.63 -8.51 8.50
C ALA A 100 4.11 -8.87 8.28
N GLU A 101 4.36 -10.13 7.95
CA GLU A 101 5.64 -10.54 7.41
C GLU A 101 5.82 -10.01 5.97
N ARG A 102 7.05 -10.03 5.46
CA ARG A 102 7.32 -9.66 4.07
C ARG A 102 6.54 -10.56 3.10
N PRO A 103 5.61 -10.02 2.30
CA PRO A 103 4.83 -10.85 1.38
C PRO A 103 5.69 -11.48 0.28
N LEU A 104 5.35 -12.70 -0.13
CA LEU A 104 6.12 -13.43 -1.17
C LEU A 104 6.07 -12.75 -2.55
N TRP A 105 5.02 -11.99 -2.83
CA TRP A 105 4.87 -11.25 -4.08
C TRP A 105 5.74 -9.97 -4.10
N PHE A 106 6.26 -9.54 -2.95
CA PHE A 106 7.00 -8.27 -2.82
C PHE A 106 8.48 -8.43 -3.21
N ARG A 107 8.87 -7.77 -4.29
CA ARG A 107 10.16 -7.97 -4.98
C ARG A 107 11.17 -6.83 -4.81
N LEU A 108 10.79 -5.76 -4.12
CA LEU A 108 11.62 -4.57 -3.91
C LEU A 108 12.52 -4.64 -2.67
#